data_AF-A0A931RNV7-F1
#
_entry.id   AF-A0A931RNV7-F1
#
_cell.length_a   1.000
_cell.length_b   1.000
_cell.length_c   1.000
_cell.angle_alpha   90.00
_cell.angle_beta   90.00
_cell.angle_gamma   90.00
#
_symmetry.space_group_name_H-M   'P 1'
#
loop_
_entity.id
_entity.type
_entity.pdbx_description
1 polymer ?
#
loop_
_entity_poly.entity_id
_entity_poly.type
_entity_poly.pdbx_seq_one_letter_code
_entity_poly.pdbx_strand_id
1 'polypeptide(L)'
;MSFLDAANIFISFFLAYWLRQRLVPLPDIQSLAFHVPFIVVSLISFLFSFVLFRLYDKSRPLLSLSYLVDYLKALVLWATLLVAFSYFTKTDYSRAVVILFFASAALLLSLVRFFIAWLSAPPASSMPGDSEILKSVSDVVRLSRFSPDKLALLEGLRSHRSPGTLYLFSKRLLDIVLSLAGLILTSFLFPLISLWIRHSSPGKAIIRQERIGEKGKRFILYKFRTMVAHTPLYAPAPRYGEDVRITRVGKILRKYSLDELPQLFNVLRGEMSIVGPRPEMPFVVEKYEPWQRVRFEVKPGITGLWQILGRKDLPLEENLEYDLYYVFHQSLFLDIAIIIKTIPHLIFSRGAY
;
A
#
# COMPACT_ATOMS: atom_id res chain seq x y z
N MET A 1 -25.70 32.64 1.76
CA MET A 1 -25.37 32.85 0.33
C MET A 1 -26.31 32.00 -0.47
N SER A 2 -27.18 32.59 -1.28
CA SER A 2 -28.21 31.84 -2.01
C SER A 2 -27.57 31.02 -3.14
N PHE A 3 -28.22 29.94 -3.58
CA PHE A 3 -27.74 29.14 -4.72
C PHE A 3 -27.54 29.99 -5.98
N LEU A 4 -28.37 31.04 -6.14
CA LEU A 4 -28.24 32.02 -7.23
C LEU A 4 -26.94 32.83 -7.14
N ASP A 5 -26.51 33.23 -5.94
CA ASP A 5 -25.27 33.99 -5.75
C ASP A 5 -24.04 33.15 -6.08
N ALA A 6 -24.06 31.87 -5.70
CA ALA A 6 -22.99 30.92 -6.03
C ALA A 6 -22.92 30.66 -7.53
N ALA A 7 -24.07 30.47 -8.20
CA ALA A 7 -24.15 30.30 -9.64
C ALA A 7 -23.67 31.55 -10.39
N ASN A 8 -24.03 32.75 -9.94
CA ASN A 8 -23.60 34.00 -10.57
C ASN A 8 -22.09 34.22 -10.44
N ILE A 9 -21.48 33.97 -9.27
CA ILE A 9 -20.03 34.06 -9.11
C ILE A 9 -19.32 33.08 -10.05
N PHE A 10 -19.84 31.85 -10.17
CA PHE A 10 -19.27 30.83 -11.04
C PHE A 10 -19.36 31.24 -12.52
N ILE A 11 -20.53 31.72 -12.97
CA ILE A 11 -20.73 32.20 -14.35
C ILE A 11 -19.84 33.41 -14.64
N SER A 12 -19.77 34.40 -13.75
CA SER A 12 -18.91 35.58 -13.91
C SER A 12 -17.43 35.22 -14.00
N PHE A 13 -16.96 34.25 -13.21
CA PHE A 13 -15.57 33.78 -13.29
C PHE A 13 -15.24 33.16 -14.65
N PHE A 14 -16.09 32.26 -15.15
CA PHE A 14 -15.88 31.61 -16.44
C PHE A 14 -16.01 32.58 -17.62
N LEU A 15 -16.96 33.50 -17.57
CA LEU A 15 -17.14 34.52 -18.59
C LEU A 15 -15.93 35.47 -18.64
N ALA A 16 -15.43 35.90 -17.48
CA ALA A 16 -14.22 36.73 -17.39
C ALA A 16 -12.96 35.99 -17.88
N TYR A 17 -12.82 34.70 -17.54
CA TYR A 17 -11.73 33.86 -18.02
C TYR A 17 -11.77 33.69 -19.56
N TRP A 18 -12.95 33.44 -20.11
CA TRP A 18 -13.16 33.28 -21.55
C TRP A 18 -12.93 34.59 -22.33
N LEU A 19 -13.42 35.73 -21.82
CA LEU A 19 -13.18 37.05 -22.39
C LEU A 19 -11.69 37.42 -22.36
N ARG A 20 -11.00 37.15 -21.25
CA ARG A 20 -9.55 37.42 -21.13
C ARG A 20 -8.73 36.71 -22.20
N GLN A 21 -9.06 35.45 -22.50
CA GLN A 21 -8.37 34.65 -23.53
C GLN A 21 -8.57 35.19 -24.96
N ARG A 22 -9.66 35.94 -25.21
CA ARG A 22 -9.95 36.52 -26.53
C ARG A 22 -9.49 37.97 -26.68
N LEU A 23 -9.49 38.74 -25.59
CA LEU A 23 -9.21 40.18 -25.62
C LEU A 23 -7.76 40.51 -25.27
N VAL A 24 -7.10 39.69 -24.45
CA VAL A 24 -5.71 39.89 -24.06
C VAL A 24 -4.88 38.86 -24.81
N PRO A 25 -3.93 39.27 -25.67
CA PRO A 25 -3.02 38.32 -26.31
C PRO A 25 -2.33 37.50 -25.22
N LEU A 26 -2.33 36.17 -25.39
CA LEU A 26 -1.64 35.27 -24.48
C LEU A 26 -0.19 35.74 -24.37
N PRO A 27 0.31 36.05 -23.15
CA PRO A 27 1.71 36.41 -23.01
C PRO A 27 2.55 35.23 -23.50
N ASP A 28 3.66 35.53 -24.18
CA ASP A 28 4.60 34.49 -24.62
C ASP A 28 4.93 33.58 -23.44
N ILE A 29 4.65 32.29 -23.61
CA ILE A 29 4.98 31.29 -22.60
C ILE A 29 6.51 31.25 -22.54
N GLN A 30 7.04 31.75 -21.43
CA GLN A 30 8.49 31.82 -21.28
C GLN A 30 9.08 30.40 -21.27
N SER A 31 10.27 30.27 -21.84
CA SER A 31 10.93 28.97 -21.96
C SER A 31 11.23 28.37 -20.58
N LEU A 32 11.36 27.04 -20.50
CA LEU A 32 11.69 26.36 -19.24
C LEU A 32 12.96 26.94 -18.59
N ALA A 33 13.94 27.35 -19.40
CA ALA A 33 15.19 27.96 -18.94
C ALA A 33 14.96 29.24 -18.11
N PHE A 34 13.93 30.02 -18.42
CA PHE A 34 13.56 31.20 -17.64
C PHE A 34 13.10 30.84 -16.22
N HIS A 35 12.46 29.67 -16.06
CA HIS A 35 11.93 29.22 -14.77
C HIS A 35 12.97 28.51 -13.89
N VAL A 36 14.09 28.03 -14.44
CA VAL A 36 15.11 27.25 -13.71
C VAL A 36 15.66 27.99 -12.48
N PRO A 37 16.09 29.27 -12.54
CA PRO A 37 16.62 29.98 -11.37
C PRO A 37 15.59 30.09 -10.24
N PHE A 38 14.32 30.29 -10.58
CA PHE A 38 13.23 30.38 -9.61
C PHE A 38 12.97 29.05 -8.92
N ILE A 39 13.01 27.94 -9.67
CA ILE A 39 12.90 26.61 -9.10
C ILE A 39 14.04 26.38 -8.11
N VAL A 40 15.28 26.74 -8.46
CA VAL A 40 16.46 26.58 -7.58
C VAL A 40 16.32 27.41 -6.31
N VAL A 41 16.05 28.70 -6.42
CA VAL A 41 15.89 29.60 -5.25
C VAL A 41 14.73 29.16 -4.38
N SER A 42 13.64 28.69 -4.99
CA SER A 42 12.51 28.18 -4.26
C SER A 42 12.83 26.91 -3.47
N LEU A 43 13.55 25.96 -4.06
CA LEU A 43 13.98 24.74 -3.38
C LEU A 43 14.92 25.08 -2.21
N ILE A 44 15.87 25.99 -2.40
CA ILE A 44 16.80 26.42 -1.36
C ILE A 44 16.06 27.10 -0.20
N SER A 45 15.18 28.07 -0.50
CA SER A 45 14.39 28.78 0.53
C SER A 45 13.40 27.86 1.25
N PHE A 46 12.86 26.84 0.56
CA PHE A 46 12.03 25.80 1.15
C PHE A 46 12.83 24.98 2.16
N LEU A 47 13.98 24.46 1.75
CA LEU A 47 14.86 23.69 2.63
C LEU A 47 15.31 24.51 3.84
N PHE A 48 15.70 25.77 3.61
CA PHE A 48 16.12 26.69 4.65
C PHE A 48 15.04 26.93 5.70
N SER A 49 13.82 27.30 5.28
CA SER A 49 12.71 27.56 6.21
C SER A 49 12.37 26.31 7.04
N PHE A 50 12.39 25.12 6.45
CA PHE A 50 12.08 23.88 7.16
C PHE A 50 13.18 23.43 8.13
N VAL A 51 14.45 23.68 7.81
CA VAL A 51 15.56 23.49 8.75
C VAL A 51 15.46 24.46 9.92
N LEU A 52 15.15 25.74 9.64
CA LEU A 52 15.02 26.79 10.66
C LEU A 52 13.96 26.45 11.71
N PHE A 53 12.80 25.95 11.27
CA PHE A 53 11.72 25.51 12.16
C PHE A 53 11.87 24.07 12.68
N ARG A 54 13.02 23.44 12.48
CA ARG A 54 13.34 22.07 12.93
C ARG A 54 12.27 21.04 12.53
N LEU A 55 11.66 21.21 11.36
CA LEU A 55 10.55 20.36 10.91
C LEU A 55 10.98 18.95 10.48
N TYR A 56 12.28 18.70 10.43
CA TYR A 56 12.90 17.39 10.18
C TYR A 56 13.26 16.62 11.46
N ASP A 57 13.03 17.21 12.63
CA ASP A 57 13.33 16.57 13.90
C ASP A 57 12.37 15.39 14.16
N LYS A 58 12.93 14.19 14.29
CA LYS A 58 12.19 12.93 14.44
C LYS A 58 11.46 12.80 15.78
N SER A 59 11.83 13.62 16.76
CA SER A 59 11.26 13.58 18.11
C SER A 59 9.87 14.22 18.22
N ARG A 60 9.40 14.91 17.17
CA ARG A 60 8.16 15.69 17.22
C ARG A 60 6.92 14.87 16.81
N PRO A 61 5.85 14.84 17.62
CA PRO A 61 4.59 14.18 17.25
C PRO A 61 3.90 14.91 16.08
N LEU A 62 3.54 14.15 15.04
CA LEU A 62 3.03 14.64 13.74
C LEU A 62 1.70 15.42 13.80
N LEU A 63 0.95 15.28 14.89
CA LEU A 63 -0.40 15.83 15.07
C LEU A 63 -0.49 16.83 16.24
N SER A 64 0.64 17.25 16.82
CA SER A 64 0.55 18.27 17.87
C SER A 64 0.20 19.63 17.28
N LEU A 65 -0.58 20.41 18.03
CA LEU A 65 -0.94 21.78 17.65
C LEU A 65 0.32 22.64 17.43
N SER A 66 1.36 22.44 18.25
CA SER A 66 2.66 23.12 18.12
C SER A 66 3.36 22.83 16.80
N TYR A 67 3.25 21.59 16.32
CA TYR A 67 3.80 21.16 15.04
C TYR A 67 3.11 21.85 13.87
N LEU A 68 1.78 21.89 13.90
CA LEU A 68 0.96 22.53 12.87
C LEU A 68 1.26 24.02 12.78
N VAL A 69 1.47 24.68 13.92
CA VAL A 69 1.86 26.10 13.97
C VAL A 69 3.24 26.33 13.36
N ASP A 70 4.26 25.52 13.70
CA ASP A 70 5.61 25.67 13.15
C ASP A 70 5.67 25.34 11.65
N TYR A 71 4.84 24.41 11.19
CA TYR A 71 4.66 24.10 9.78
C TYR A 71 4.07 25.28 9.00
N LEU A 72 3.02 25.90 9.52
CA LEU A 72 2.43 27.10 8.93
C LEU A 72 3.44 28.26 8.89
N LYS A 73 4.23 28.46 9.96
CA LYS A 73 5.30 29.47 9.98
C LYS A 73 6.35 29.22 8.90
N ALA A 74 6.76 27.97 8.68
CA ALA A 74 7.72 27.63 7.63
C ALA A 74 7.19 27.92 6.22
N LEU A 75 5.92 27.57 5.96
CA LEU A 75 5.26 27.86 4.69
C LEU A 75 5.12 29.36 4.44
N VAL A 76 4.74 30.13 5.46
CA VAL A 76 4.63 31.60 5.36
C VAL A 76 6.01 32.21 5.09
N LEU A 77 7.03 31.84 5.86
CA LEU A 77 8.39 32.35 5.66
C LEU A 77 8.91 32.05 4.26
N TRP A 78 8.71 30.82 3.78
CA TRP A 78 9.10 30.42 2.44
C TRP A 78 8.38 31.23 1.36
N ALA A 79 7.06 31.37 1.46
CA ALA A 79 6.28 32.17 0.52
C ALA A 79 6.74 33.64 0.52
N THR A 80 7.03 34.21 1.69
CA THR A 80 7.56 35.58 1.81
C THR A 80 8.94 35.72 1.16
N LEU A 81 9.85 34.76 1.37
CA LEU A 81 11.17 34.77 0.72
C LEU A 81 11.06 34.69 -0.80
N LEU A 82 10.10 33.90 -1.31
CA LEU A 82 9.87 33.75 -2.73
C LEU A 82 9.26 35.00 -3.37
N VAL A 83 8.29 35.63 -2.69
CA VAL A 83 7.72 36.92 -3.11
C VAL A 83 8.77 38.03 -3.04
N ALA A 84 9.62 38.05 -2.01
CA ALA A 84 10.72 39.01 -1.93
C ALA A 84 11.70 38.83 -3.09
N PHE A 85 12.11 37.59 -3.38
CA PHE A 85 12.97 37.29 -4.53
C PHE A 85 12.34 37.71 -5.86
N SER A 86 11.05 37.40 -6.05
CA SER A 86 10.25 37.82 -7.20
C SER A 86 10.25 39.33 -7.43
N TYR A 87 10.13 40.11 -6.34
CA TYR A 87 10.14 41.56 -6.38
C TYR A 87 11.50 42.08 -6.88
N PHE A 88 12.60 41.50 -6.40
CA PHE A 88 13.94 41.88 -6.85
C PHE A 88 14.22 41.51 -8.31
N THR A 89 13.61 40.43 -8.82
CA THR A 89 13.74 40.02 -10.22
C THR A 89 12.75 40.70 -11.16
N LYS A 90 11.81 41.52 -10.65
CA LYS A 90 10.76 42.24 -11.42
C LYS A 90 9.92 41.31 -12.32
N THR A 91 9.63 40.10 -11.87
CA THR A 91 8.89 39.10 -12.63
C THR A 91 7.50 38.85 -12.05
N ASP A 92 6.47 38.97 -12.89
CA ASP A 92 5.07 38.69 -12.51
C ASP A 92 4.79 37.18 -12.56
N TYR A 93 4.41 36.58 -11.43
CA TYR A 93 3.95 35.20 -11.39
C TYR A 93 2.48 35.09 -11.79
N SER A 94 2.16 34.10 -12.63
CA SER A 94 0.76 33.71 -12.80
C SER A 94 0.27 33.01 -11.51
N ARG A 95 -0.93 33.37 -11.04
CA ARG A 95 -1.55 32.80 -9.83
C ARG A 95 -1.66 31.26 -9.90
N ALA A 96 -1.74 30.70 -11.10
CA ALA A 96 -1.75 29.26 -11.33
C ALA A 96 -0.41 28.59 -11.00
N VAL A 97 0.72 29.26 -11.24
CA VAL A 97 2.05 28.76 -10.89
C VAL A 97 2.19 28.66 -9.37
N VAL A 98 1.71 29.65 -8.63
CA VAL A 98 1.73 29.63 -7.15
C VAL A 98 0.90 28.46 -6.60
N ILE A 99 -0.30 28.21 -7.15
CA ILE A 99 -1.18 27.10 -6.72
C ILE A 99 -0.56 25.73 -7.07
N LEU A 100 -0.11 25.55 -8.31
CA LEU A 100 0.54 24.31 -8.76
C LEU A 100 1.79 24.00 -7.92
N PHE A 101 2.51 25.06 -7.55
CA PHE A 101 3.73 24.99 -6.76
C PHE A 101 3.47 24.65 -5.29
N PHE A 102 2.41 25.21 -4.70
CA PHE A 102 1.98 24.85 -3.34
C PHE A 102 1.50 23.39 -3.27
N ALA A 103 0.72 22.96 -4.28
CA ALA A 103 0.24 21.59 -4.39
C ALA A 103 1.40 20.59 -4.59
N SER A 104 2.38 20.92 -5.45
CA SER A 104 3.53 20.07 -5.68
C SER A 104 4.46 20.00 -4.47
N ALA A 105 4.71 21.11 -3.77
CA ALA A 105 5.53 21.12 -2.55
C ALA A 105 4.89 20.32 -1.40
N ALA A 106 3.57 20.43 -1.20
CA ALA A 106 2.84 19.62 -0.21
C ALA A 106 2.91 18.11 -0.54
N LEU A 107 2.76 17.76 -1.82
CA LEU A 107 2.88 16.37 -2.29
C LEU A 107 4.31 15.83 -2.10
N LEU A 108 5.32 16.59 -2.52
CA LEU A 108 6.73 16.19 -2.44
C LEU A 108 7.18 16.03 -1.00
N LEU A 109 6.75 16.91 -0.10
CA LEU A 109 7.03 16.80 1.32
C LEU A 109 6.35 15.56 1.93
N SER A 110 5.12 15.26 1.54
CA SER A 110 4.41 14.06 1.98
C SER A 110 5.17 12.80 1.55
N LEU A 111 5.69 12.78 0.31
CA LEU A 111 6.48 11.67 -0.23
C LEU A 111 7.86 11.53 0.42
N VAL A 112 8.58 12.63 0.65
CA VAL A 112 9.92 12.61 1.29
C VAL A 112 9.81 12.15 2.73
N ARG A 113 8.81 12.62 3.48
CA ARG A 113 8.58 12.17 4.87
C ARG A 113 8.20 10.72 4.94
N PHE A 114 7.33 10.30 4.05
CA PHE A 114 6.96 8.90 3.90
C PHE A 114 8.20 8.04 3.65
N PHE A 115 9.10 8.47 2.76
CA PHE A 115 10.33 7.76 2.44
C PHE A 115 11.35 7.74 3.60
N ILE A 116 11.51 8.85 4.33
CA ILE A 116 12.40 8.92 5.51
C ILE A 116 11.85 8.09 6.67
N ALA A 117 10.53 8.13 6.91
CA ALA A 117 9.85 7.29 7.88
C ALA A 117 9.97 5.81 7.49
N TRP A 118 9.92 5.50 6.20
CA TRP A 118 10.12 4.16 5.66
C TRP A 118 11.55 3.65 5.86
N LEU A 119 12.58 4.46 5.57
CA LEU A 119 13.99 4.11 5.80
C LEU A 119 14.35 4.02 7.29
N SER A 120 13.73 4.86 8.12
CA SER A 120 14.00 4.93 9.56
C SER A 120 13.10 4.01 10.39
N ALA A 121 12.09 3.40 9.77
CA ALA A 121 11.24 2.42 10.45
C ALA A 121 12.12 1.23 10.80
N PRO A 122 12.27 0.91 12.10
CA PRO A 122 13.00 -0.29 12.47
C PRO A 122 12.28 -1.52 11.89
N PRO A 123 12.99 -2.65 11.69
CA PRO A 123 12.32 -3.91 11.38
C PRO A 123 11.20 -4.11 12.41
N ALA A 124 10.03 -4.56 11.97
CA ALA A 124 8.79 -4.41 12.74
C ALA A 124 8.76 -5.16 14.09
N SER A 125 9.85 -5.82 14.47
CA SER A 125 10.11 -6.34 15.80
C SER A 125 10.31 -5.26 16.88
N SER A 126 10.32 -3.95 16.58
CA SER A 126 10.59 -2.91 17.60
C SER A 126 9.68 -1.66 17.59
N MET A 127 8.42 -1.76 17.17
CA MET A 127 7.44 -0.69 17.44
C MET A 127 6.89 -0.84 18.87
N PRO A 128 7.03 0.16 19.77
CA PRO A 128 6.85 -0.03 21.21
C PRO A 128 5.41 -0.25 21.69
N GLY A 129 4.39 0.08 20.89
CA GLY A 129 2.99 -0.27 21.17
C GLY A 129 2.52 -1.56 20.47
N ASP A 130 3.09 -1.85 19.30
CA ASP A 130 2.79 -3.08 18.56
C ASP A 130 3.55 -4.28 19.13
N SER A 131 4.65 -4.07 19.85
CA SER A 131 5.40 -5.15 20.50
C SER A 131 4.62 -5.76 21.65
N GLU A 132 3.89 -5.00 22.46
CA GLU A 132 3.03 -5.54 23.51
C GLU A 132 1.80 -6.26 22.95
N ILE A 133 1.22 -5.77 21.85
CA ILE A 133 0.04 -6.40 21.24
C ILE A 133 0.44 -7.61 20.38
N LEU A 134 1.54 -7.55 19.63
CA LEU A 134 2.10 -8.74 18.97
C LEU A 134 2.64 -9.73 19.99
N LYS A 135 3.16 -9.26 21.14
CA LYS A 135 3.50 -10.14 22.27
C LYS A 135 2.25 -10.70 22.91
N SER A 136 1.16 -9.96 23.07
CA SER A 136 -0.10 -10.50 23.59
C SER A 136 -0.76 -11.47 22.62
N VAL A 137 -0.73 -11.21 21.30
CA VAL A 137 -1.23 -12.13 20.27
C VAL A 137 -0.31 -13.33 20.12
N SER A 138 1.01 -13.16 20.15
CA SER A 138 1.95 -14.29 20.11
C SER A 138 1.95 -15.08 21.41
N ASP A 139 1.71 -14.45 22.56
CA ASP A 139 1.45 -15.11 23.84
C ASP A 139 0.11 -15.82 23.79
N VAL A 140 -0.95 -15.24 23.22
CA VAL A 140 -2.23 -15.93 22.97
C VAL A 140 -2.02 -17.12 22.03
N VAL A 141 -1.22 -16.99 20.97
CA VAL A 141 -0.89 -18.08 20.03
C VAL A 141 0.01 -19.13 20.69
N ARG A 142 0.91 -18.72 21.57
CA ARG A 142 1.80 -19.62 22.32
C ARG A 142 1.02 -20.35 23.40
N LEU A 143 0.21 -19.66 24.18
CA LEU A 143 -0.69 -20.19 25.20
C LEU A 143 -1.81 -21.05 24.56
N SER A 144 -2.30 -20.69 23.38
CA SER A 144 -3.26 -21.49 22.62
C SER A 144 -2.65 -22.76 22.02
N ARG A 145 -1.32 -22.91 21.97
CA ARG A 145 -0.69 -24.22 21.72
C ARG A 145 -0.80 -25.16 22.92
N PHE A 146 -1.09 -24.68 24.14
CA PHE A 146 -0.93 -25.46 25.38
C PHE A 146 -2.19 -25.69 26.26
N SER A 147 -3.33 -24.99 26.11
CA SER A 147 -4.49 -25.22 27.03
C SER A 147 -5.89 -25.03 26.40
N PRO A 148 -6.87 -25.95 26.57
CA PRO A 148 -8.17 -26.02 25.85
C PRO A 148 -9.23 -24.93 26.10
N ASP A 149 -9.07 -24.01 27.07
CA ASP A 149 -10.04 -22.93 27.36
C ASP A 149 -9.96 -21.72 26.37
N LYS A 150 -9.77 -22.03 25.09
CA LYS A 150 -9.23 -21.14 24.02
C LYS A 150 -10.26 -20.24 23.33
N LEU A 151 -11.55 -20.60 23.33
CA LEU A 151 -12.57 -19.86 22.59
C LEU A 151 -12.97 -18.58 23.32
N ALA A 152 -13.10 -18.61 24.65
CA ALA A 152 -13.57 -17.48 25.45
C ALA A 152 -12.61 -16.28 25.41
N LEU A 153 -11.30 -16.53 25.41
CA LEU A 153 -10.29 -15.46 25.32
C LEU A 153 -10.30 -14.78 23.93
N LEU A 154 -10.41 -15.59 22.87
CA LEU A 154 -10.53 -15.08 21.50
C LEU A 154 -11.88 -14.38 21.27
N GLU A 155 -12.97 -14.88 21.85
CA GLU A 155 -14.29 -14.24 21.83
C GLU A 155 -14.28 -12.90 22.58
N GLY A 156 -13.54 -12.80 23.69
CA GLY A 156 -13.30 -11.54 24.39
C GLY A 156 -12.64 -10.49 23.48
N LEU A 157 -11.57 -10.87 22.76
CA LEU A 157 -10.91 -9.99 21.78
C LEU A 157 -11.81 -9.69 20.56
N ARG A 158 -12.61 -10.66 20.12
CA ARG A 158 -13.55 -10.55 18.99
C ARG A 158 -14.68 -9.57 19.26
N SER A 159 -15.15 -9.48 20.50
CA SER A 159 -16.24 -8.60 20.93
C SER A 159 -15.92 -7.10 20.76
N HIS A 160 -14.64 -6.73 20.56
CA HIS A 160 -14.22 -5.34 20.70
C HIS A 160 -14.20 -4.50 19.42
N ARG A 161 -14.15 -5.05 18.20
CA ARG A 161 -14.14 -4.21 16.98
C ARG A 161 -14.63 -4.95 15.73
N SER A 162 -15.94 -5.03 15.51
CA SER A 162 -16.44 -5.23 14.14
C SER A 162 -16.03 -4.02 13.29
N PRO A 163 -15.39 -4.20 12.12
CA PRO A 163 -14.98 -3.07 11.30
C PRO A 163 -16.18 -2.20 10.90
N GLY A 164 -16.05 -0.88 11.02
CA GLY A 164 -17.13 0.03 10.64
C GLY A 164 -17.46 -0.05 9.15
N THR A 165 -18.74 0.19 8.79
CA THR A 165 -19.21 0.13 7.40
C THR A 165 -18.41 1.04 6.46
N LEU A 166 -18.01 2.22 6.94
CA LEU A 166 -17.17 3.14 6.19
C LEU A 166 -15.81 2.54 5.83
N TYR A 167 -15.19 1.79 6.76
CA TYR A 167 -13.93 1.10 6.49
C TYR A 167 -14.12 0.02 5.42
N LEU A 168 -15.12 -0.83 5.55
CA LEU A 168 -15.38 -1.92 4.59
C LEU A 168 -15.65 -1.38 3.17
N PHE A 169 -16.42 -0.30 3.07
CA PHE A 169 -16.67 0.38 1.80
C PHE A 169 -15.38 0.94 1.20
N SER A 170 -14.61 1.68 2.01
CA SER A 170 -13.36 2.32 1.57
C SER A 170 -12.30 1.29 1.18
N LYS A 171 -12.19 0.19 1.94
CA LYS A 171 -11.34 -0.95 1.63
C LYS A 171 -11.72 -1.56 0.28
N ARG A 172 -13.01 -1.78 0.05
CA ARG A 172 -13.47 -2.35 -1.22
C ARG A 172 -13.19 -1.42 -2.40
N LEU A 173 -13.38 -0.11 -2.23
CA LEU A 173 -13.03 0.88 -3.25
C LEU A 173 -11.54 0.85 -3.56
N LEU A 174 -10.69 0.83 -2.52
CA LEU A 174 -9.24 0.73 -2.64
C LEU A 174 -8.84 -0.56 -3.40
N ASP A 175 -9.43 -1.70 -3.04
CA ASP A 175 -9.18 -2.99 -3.70
C ASP A 175 -9.46 -2.93 -5.20
N ILE A 176 -10.60 -2.34 -5.60
CA ILE A 176 -11.01 -2.23 -7.01
C ILE A 176 -10.04 -1.30 -7.76
N VAL A 177 -9.76 -0.11 -7.21
CA VAL A 177 -8.89 0.89 -7.85
C VAL A 177 -7.48 0.35 -8.04
N LEU A 178 -6.89 -0.22 -6.98
CA LEU A 178 -5.53 -0.77 -7.06
C LEU A 178 -5.44 -1.99 -7.96
N SER A 179 -6.44 -2.88 -7.94
CA SER A 179 -6.44 -4.06 -8.81
C SER A 179 -6.60 -3.69 -10.27
N LEU A 180 -7.48 -2.73 -10.58
CA LEU A 180 -7.69 -2.26 -11.95
C LEU A 180 -6.44 -1.55 -12.47
N ALA A 181 -5.85 -0.64 -11.68
CA ALA A 181 -4.60 0.03 -12.02
C ALA A 181 -3.48 -1.00 -12.24
N GLY A 182 -3.32 -1.97 -11.32
CA GLY A 182 -2.34 -3.04 -11.44
C GLY A 182 -2.51 -3.88 -12.70
N LEU A 183 -3.75 -4.28 -13.04
CA LEU A 183 -4.03 -5.05 -14.25
C LEU A 183 -3.77 -4.25 -15.52
N ILE A 184 -4.14 -2.97 -15.58
CA ILE A 184 -3.87 -2.12 -16.75
C ILE A 184 -2.36 -1.98 -16.94
N LEU A 185 -1.64 -1.59 -15.88
CA LEU A 185 -0.20 -1.38 -15.91
C LEU A 185 0.59 -2.65 -16.26
N THR A 186 0.14 -3.81 -15.78
CA THR A 186 0.85 -5.08 -15.99
C THR A 186 0.28 -5.91 -17.15
N SER A 187 -0.76 -5.43 -17.84
CA SER A 187 -1.46 -6.17 -18.90
C SER A 187 -0.52 -6.72 -19.98
N PHE A 188 0.46 -5.92 -20.40
CA PHE A 188 1.45 -6.31 -21.42
C PHE A 188 2.38 -7.44 -20.95
N LEU A 189 2.57 -7.62 -19.63
CA LEU A 189 3.41 -8.68 -19.07
C LEU A 189 2.73 -10.05 -19.13
N PHE A 190 1.40 -10.12 -19.10
CA PHE A 190 0.66 -11.38 -19.11
C PHE A 190 1.01 -12.30 -20.29
N PRO A 191 0.96 -11.84 -21.57
CA PRO A 191 1.35 -12.67 -22.70
C PRO A 191 2.83 -13.03 -22.67
N LEU A 192 3.71 -12.09 -22.29
CA LEU A 192 5.16 -12.32 -22.21
C LEU A 192 5.52 -13.41 -21.19
N ILE A 193 5.01 -13.29 -19.96
CA ILE A 193 5.19 -14.28 -18.89
C ILE A 193 4.59 -15.62 -19.31
N SER A 194 3.40 -15.61 -19.94
CA SER A 194 2.74 -16.84 -20.38
C SER A 194 3.58 -17.60 -21.42
N LEU A 195 4.16 -16.89 -22.37
CA LEU A 195 5.00 -17.48 -23.42
C LEU A 195 6.31 -18.01 -22.82
N TRP A 196 6.90 -17.26 -21.87
CA TRP A 196 8.11 -17.67 -21.16
C TRP A 196 7.92 -18.95 -20.34
N ILE A 197 6.79 -19.08 -19.63
CA ILE A 197 6.44 -20.29 -18.89
C ILE A 197 6.23 -21.49 -19.82
N ARG A 198 5.54 -21.29 -20.95
CA ARG A 198 5.26 -22.37 -21.92
C ARG A 198 6.51 -22.87 -22.64
N HIS A 199 7.46 -21.97 -22.88
CA HIS A 199 8.76 -22.34 -23.43
C HIS A 199 9.60 -23.13 -22.41
N SER A 200 9.46 -22.85 -21.11
CA SER A 200 10.21 -23.56 -20.06
C SER A 200 9.64 -24.95 -19.72
N SER A 201 8.33 -25.18 -19.89
CA SER A 201 7.68 -26.46 -19.59
C SER A 201 6.34 -26.57 -20.35
N PRO A 202 5.96 -27.75 -20.88
CA PRO A 202 4.71 -27.91 -21.63
C PRO A 202 3.47 -27.61 -20.78
N GLY A 203 2.34 -27.23 -21.38
CA GLY A 203 1.05 -27.02 -20.70
C GLY A 203 0.65 -25.56 -20.44
N LYS A 204 -0.36 -25.34 -19.60
CA LYS A 204 -0.97 -24.02 -19.36
C LYS A 204 -0.08 -23.14 -18.48
N ALA A 205 0.02 -21.84 -18.84
CA ALA A 205 0.79 -20.86 -18.08
C ALA A 205 0.10 -20.38 -16.79
N ILE A 206 -1.24 -20.28 -16.81
CA ILE A 206 -2.04 -19.92 -15.64
C ILE A 206 -2.66 -21.18 -15.07
N ILE A 207 -2.48 -21.39 -13.77
CA ILE A 207 -3.13 -22.46 -13.01
C ILE A 207 -4.33 -21.92 -12.24
N ARG A 208 -5.28 -22.80 -12.02
CA ARG A 208 -6.50 -22.58 -11.23
C ARG A 208 -6.41 -23.51 -10.03
N GLN A 209 -6.37 -22.95 -8.83
CA GLN A 209 -6.24 -23.74 -7.62
C GLN A 209 -7.35 -23.39 -6.64
N GLU A 210 -8.00 -24.40 -6.07
CA GLU A 210 -9.03 -24.17 -5.07
C GLU A 210 -8.40 -23.72 -3.74
N ARG A 211 -9.01 -22.68 -3.15
CA ARG A 211 -8.58 -22.07 -1.88
C ARG A 211 -9.79 -21.79 -1.00
N ILE A 212 -9.53 -21.70 0.30
CA ILE A 212 -10.52 -21.28 1.30
C ILE A 212 -10.43 -19.77 1.48
N GLY A 213 -11.57 -19.09 1.33
CA GLY A 213 -11.74 -17.65 1.49
C GLY A 213 -12.62 -17.28 2.68
N GLU A 214 -13.22 -16.09 2.60
CA GLU A 214 -14.05 -15.53 3.67
C GLU A 214 -15.20 -16.48 4.05
N LYS A 215 -15.43 -16.62 5.36
CA LYS A 215 -16.41 -17.53 5.98
C LYS A 215 -16.25 -18.98 5.55
N GLY A 216 -15.02 -19.39 5.21
CA GLY A 216 -14.71 -20.75 4.77
C GLY A 216 -15.15 -21.08 3.35
N LYS A 217 -15.62 -20.10 2.56
CA LYS A 217 -16.11 -20.34 1.20
C LYS A 217 -14.95 -20.71 0.26
N ARG A 218 -15.14 -21.75 -0.54
CA ARG A 218 -14.18 -22.17 -1.57
C ARG A 218 -14.22 -21.20 -2.75
N PHE A 219 -13.05 -20.84 -3.29
CA PHE A 219 -12.92 -20.05 -4.52
C PHE A 219 -11.72 -20.51 -5.35
N ILE A 220 -11.68 -20.11 -6.62
CA ILE A 220 -10.61 -20.49 -7.56
C ILE A 220 -9.58 -19.37 -7.62
N LEU A 221 -8.41 -19.62 -7.04
CA LEU A 221 -7.25 -18.73 -7.12
C LEU A 221 -6.54 -18.88 -8.47
N TYR A 222 -6.26 -17.76 -9.14
CA TYR A 222 -5.45 -17.72 -10.35
C TYR A 222 -4.01 -17.35 -10.02
N LYS A 223 -3.05 -18.10 -10.56
CA LYS A 223 -1.63 -17.71 -10.50
C LYS A 223 -0.87 -18.22 -11.72
N PHE A 224 0.28 -17.62 -12.02
CA PHE A 224 1.17 -18.19 -13.00
C PHE A 224 1.82 -19.46 -12.47
N ARG A 225 2.06 -20.41 -13.38
CA ARG A 225 2.70 -21.68 -13.08
C ARG A 225 4.19 -21.47 -12.92
N THR A 226 4.69 -21.80 -11.73
CA THR A 226 6.13 -21.73 -11.41
C THR A 226 6.80 -23.10 -11.31
N MET A 227 6.00 -24.19 -11.34
CA MET A 227 6.48 -25.57 -11.21
C MET A 227 6.34 -26.33 -12.53
N VAL A 228 7.10 -27.42 -12.69
CA VAL A 228 7.04 -28.30 -13.86
C VAL A 228 5.64 -28.92 -14.02
N ALA A 229 5.22 -29.14 -15.27
CA ALA A 229 3.85 -29.54 -15.62
C ALA A 229 3.33 -30.80 -14.92
N HIS A 230 4.21 -31.76 -14.62
CA HIS A 230 3.86 -33.03 -13.97
C HIS A 230 3.74 -32.92 -12.45
N THR A 231 3.92 -31.73 -11.87
CA THR A 231 3.79 -31.52 -10.42
C THR A 231 2.31 -31.58 -10.02
N PRO A 232 1.93 -32.37 -9.01
CA PRO A 232 0.57 -32.35 -8.47
C PRO A 232 0.17 -30.94 -8.04
N LEU A 233 -1.04 -30.51 -8.43
CA LEU A 233 -1.56 -29.17 -8.13
C LEU A 233 -1.65 -28.90 -6.62
N TYR A 234 -1.97 -29.94 -5.85
CA TYR A 234 -2.08 -29.92 -4.39
C TYR A 234 -0.86 -30.61 -3.78
N ALA A 235 0.30 -29.99 -3.92
CA ALA A 235 1.51 -30.41 -3.25
C ALA A 235 1.75 -29.54 -2.00
N PRO A 236 2.28 -30.11 -0.89
CA PRO A 236 2.75 -29.32 0.24
C PRO A 236 3.76 -28.26 -0.21
N ALA A 237 3.74 -27.11 0.47
CA ALA A 237 4.72 -26.06 0.25
C ALA A 237 6.15 -26.62 0.45
N PRO A 238 7.14 -26.16 -0.33
CA PRO A 238 8.53 -26.56 -0.12
C PRO A 238 8.95 -26.20 1.30
N ARG A 239 9.49 -27.16 2.07
CA ARG A 239 9.88 -26.94 3.47
C ARG A 239 11.34 -26.48 3.60
N TYR A 240 12.26 -27.04 2.80
CA TYR A 240 13.69 -26.75 2.88
C TYR A 240 14.39 -26.90 1.53
N GLY A 241 15.39 -26.04 1.26
CA GLY A 241 16.30 -26.17 0.12
C GLY A 241 15.71 -25.78 -1.26
N GLU A 242 16.49 -26.01 -2.31
CA GLU A 242 16.01 -25.84 -3.69
C GLU A 242 15.03 -26.97 -4.07
N ASP A 243 13.77 -26.61 -4.31
CA ASP A 243 12.77 -27.55 -4.80
C ASP A 243 12.96 -27.79 -6.30
N VAL A 244 13.37 -29.01 -6.65
CA VAL A 244 13.59 -29.48 -8.03
C VAL A 244 12.37 -29.32 -8.94
N ARG A 245 11.17 -29.17 -8.37
CA ARG A 245 9.92 -28.97 -9.11
C ARG A 245 9.78 -27.55 -9.64
N ILE A 246 10.52 -26.57 -9.12
CA ILE A 246 10.44 -25.16 -9.54
C ILE A 246 11.29 -24.95 -10.79
N THR A 247 10.70 -24.40 -11.85
CA THR A 247 11.45 -24.11 -13.09
C THR A 247 12.36 -22.89 -12.91
N ARG A 248 13.39 -22.73 -13.75
CA ARG A 248 14.26 -21.53 -13.74
C ARG A 248 13.45 -20.24 -13.89
N VAL A 249 12.47 -20.25 -14.79
CA VAL A 249 11.50 -19.15 -14.96
C VAL A 249 10.68 -18.97 -13.70
N GLY A 250 10.18 -20.06 -13.11
CA GLY A 250 9.41 -20.06 -11.87
C GLY A 250 10.16 -19.41 -10.69
N LYS A 251 11.48 -19.67 -10.56
CA LYS A 251 12.32 -19.02 -9.54
C LYS A 251 12.30 -17.49 -9.68
N ILE A 252 12.44 -16.98 -10.91
CA ILE A 252 12.41 -15.54 -11.18
C ILE A 252 11.00 -14.97 -10.90
N LEU A 253 9.95 -15.65 -11.34
CA LEU A 253 8.58 -15.20 -11.12
C LEU A 253 8.24 -15.10 -9.63
N ARG A 254 8.68 -16.07 -8.81
CA ARG A 254 8.49 -16.03 -7.35
C ARG A 254 9.30 -14.94 -6.67
N LYS A 255 10.56 -14.78 -7.06
CA LYS A 255 11.49 -13.78 -6.51
C LYS A 255 10.91 -12.37 -6.57
N TYR A 256 10.24 -12.04 -7.68
CA TYR A 256 9.60 -10.73 -7.89
C TYR A 256 8.07 -10.76 -7.68
N SER A 257 7.53 -11.88 -7.16
CA SER A 257 6.10 -12.16 -6.99
C SER A 257 5.23 -11.89 -8.22
N LEU A 258 5.83 -12.00 -9.41
CA LEU A 258 5.12 -11.88 -10.67
C LEU A 258 4.14 -13.02 -10.87
N ASP A 259 4.34 -14.16 -10.18
CA ASP A 259 3.42 -15.28 -10.26
C ASP A 259 2.05 -15.02 -9.64
N GLU A 260 1.95 -14.03 -8.76
CA GLU A 260 0.71 -13.63 -8.07
C GLU A 260 -0.12 -12.60 -8.85
N LEU A 261 0.39 -12.01 -9.95
CA LEU A 261 -0.34 -11.01 -10.76
C LEU A 261 -1.76 -11.44 -11.18
N PRO A 262 -2.02 -12.70 -11.60
CA PRO A 262 -3.38 -13.12 -11.96
C PRO A 262 -4.39 -13.05 -10.80
N GLN A 263 -3.93 -13.00 -9.54
CA GLN A 263 -4.81 -12.88 -8.37
C GLN A 263 -5.54 -11.53 -8.32
N LEU A 264 -5.07 -10.51 -9.03
CA LEU A 264 -5.78 -9.23 -9.15
C LEU A 264 -7.20 -9.41 -9.75
N PHE A 265 -7.41 -10.43 -10.60
CA PHE A 265 -8.74 -10.79 -11.08
C PHE A 265 -9.64 -11.33 -9.95
N ASN A 266 -9.08 -12.09 -9.00
CA ASN A 266 -9.83 -12.57 -7.83
C ASN A 266 -10.24 -11.42 -6.92
N VAL A 267 -9.38 -10.40 -6.79
CA VAL A 267 -9.71 -9.18 -6.03
C VAL A 267 -10.86 -8.43 -6.71
N LEU A 268 -10.82 -8.23 -8.03
CA LEU A 268 -11.92 -7.59 -8.76
C LEU A 268 -13.25 -8.36 -8.61
N ARG A 269 -13.22 -9.70 -8.65
CA ARG A 269 -14.40 -10.55 -8.41
C ARG A 269 -14.90 -10.53 -6.96
N GLY A 270 -14.13 -9.95 -6.05
CA GLY A 270 -14.49 -9.84 -4.64
C GLY A 270 -14.26 -11.12 -3.83
N GLU A 271 -13.55 -12.11 -4.38
CA GLU A 271 -13.14 -13.34 -3.70
C GLU A 271 -11.93 -13.07 -2.78
N MET A 272 -11.08 -12.13 -3.17
CA MET A 272 -9.89 -11.68 -2.43
C MET A 272 -9.92 -10.17 -2.19
N SER A 273 -8.99 -9.70 -1.37
CA SER A 273 -8.64 -8.30 -1.09
C SER A 273 -7.16 -8.07 -1.48
N ILE A 274 -6.74 -6.81 -1.66
CA ILE A 274 -5.30 -6.51 -1.80
C ILE A 274 -4.59 -6.90 -0.51
N VAL A 275 -5.17 -6.53 0.63
CA VAL A 275 -4.62 -6.81 1.97
C VAL A 275 -5.52 -7.78 2.74
N GLY A 276 -4.94 -8.85 3.27
CA GLY A 276 -5.62 -9.85 4.08
C GLY A 276 -4.75 -11.08 4.38
N PRO A 277 -5.27 -12.04 5.16
CA PRO A 277 -4.60 -13.31 5.42
C PRO A 277 -4.31 -14.10 4.13
N ARG A 278 -3.22 -14.87 4.07
CA ARG A 278 -2.88 -15.62 2.85
C ARG A 278 -3.89 -16.75 2.58
N PRO A 279 -4.45 -16.91 1.35
CA PRO A 279 -5.43 -17.95 1.07
C PRO A 279 -4.84 -19.37 1.20
N GLU A 280 -5.56 -20.25 1.89
CA GLU A 280 -5.08 -21.60 2.24
C GLU A 280 -5.69 -22.71 1.38
N MET A 281 -4.99 -23.83 1.23
CA MET A 281 -5.50 -25.01 0.52
C MET A 281 -6.52 -25.77 1.38
N PRO A 282 -7.61 -26.32 0.80
CA PRO A 282 -8.62 -27.05 1.55
C PRO A 282 -8.07 -28.15 2.47
N PHE A 283 -7.14 -28.98 1.97
CA PHE A 283 -6.55 -30.09 2.76
C PHE A 283 -5.70 -29.64 3.95
N VAL A 284 -5.21 -28.40 3.93
CA VAL A 284 -4.49 -27.80 5.07
C VAL A 284 -5.51 -27.34 6.11
N VAL A 285 -6.58 -26.69 5.65
CA VAL A 285 -7.67 -26.20 6.51
C VAL A 285 -8.42 -27.33 7.22
N GLU A 286 -8.49 -28.51 6.62
CA GLU A 286 -9.05 -29.71 7.27
C GLU A 286 -8.35 -30.07 8.58
N LYS A 287 -7.07 -29.72 8.71
CA LYS A 287 -6.24 -29.95 9.91
C LYS A 287 -6.26 -28.79 10.91
N TYR A 288 -7.01 -27.73 10.61
CA TYR A 288 -7.03 -26.54 11.45
C TYR A 288 -7.94 -26.73 12.66
N GLU A 289 -7.38 -26.38 13.81
CA GLU A 289 -8.10 -26.15 15.05
C GLU A 289 -9.09 -24.99 14.93
N PRO A 290 -10.18 -24.96 15.75
CA PRO A 290 -11.20 -23.92 15.68
C PRO A 290 -10.64 -22.49 15.74
N TRP A 291 -9.62 -22.24 16.57
CA TRP A 291 -9.00 -20.93 16.71
C TRP A 291 -8.23 -20.49 15.45
N GLN A 292 -7.65 -21.43 14.69
CA GLN A 292 -6.94 -21.12 13.44
C GLN A 292 -7.90 -20.67 12.34
N ARG A 293 -9.15 -21.15 12.40
CA ARG A 293 -10.20 -20.82 11.43
C ARG A 293 -10.71 -19.39 11.55
N VAL A 294 -10.41 -18.67 12.64
CA VAL A 294 -10.72 -17.25 12.83
C VAL A 294 -10.13 -16.39 11.70
N ARG A 295 -9.01 -16.81 11.10
CA ARG A 295 -8.43 -16.11 9.93
C ARG A 295 -9.37 -16.00 8.73
N PHE A 296 -10.36 -16.90 8.62
CA PHE A 296 -11.34 -16.90 7.53
C PHE A 296 -12.51 -15.96 7.79
N GLU A 297 -12.54 -15.21 8.89
CA GLU A 297 -13.60 -14.23 9.14
C GLU A 297 -13.61 -13.10 8.11
N VAL A 298 -12.48 -12.88 7.43
CA VAL A 298 -12.26 -11.80 6.49
C VAL A 298 -11.73 -12.34 5.17
N LYS A 299 -11.81 -11.52 4.11
CA LYS A 299 -11.28 -11.90 2.79
C LYS A 299 -9.77 -12.16 2.84
N PRO A 300 -9.29 -13.22 2.17
CA PRO A 300 -7.87 -13.42 2.01
C PRO A 300 -7.24 -12.33 1.13
N GLY A 301 -5.96 -12.05 1.37
CA GLY A 301 -5.18 -11.02 0.69
C GLY A 301 -4.23 -11.56 -0.36
N ILE A 302 -3.92 -10.73 -1.36
CA ILE A 302 -2.68 -10.89 -2.16
C ILE A 302 -1.47 -10.67 -1.24
N THR A 303 -1.54 -9.62 -0.42
CA THR A 303 -0.55 -9.33 0.61
C THR A 303 -1.12 -9.26 2.02
N GLY A 304 -0.27 -9.39 3.04
CA GLY A 304 -0.68 -9.41 4.44
C GLY A 304 0.48 -9.30 5.40
N LEU A 305 0.18 -9.09 6.69
CA LEU A 305 1.21 -8.91 7.74
C LEU A 305 2.19 -10.08 7.79
N TRP A 306 1.70 -11.31 7.64
CA TRP A 306 2.55 -12.50 7.60
C TRP A 306 3.64 -12.41 6.53
N GLN A 307 3.35 -11.90 5.32
CA GLN A 307 4.35 -11.85 4.25
C GLN A 307 5.49 -10.88 4.57
N ILE A 308 5.19 -9.81 5.32
CA ILE A 308 6.14 -8.75 5.63
C ILE A 308 6.94 -9.11 6.88
N LEU A 309 6.27 -9.64 7.90
CA LEU A 309 6.82 -9.82 9.25
C LEU A 309 7.07 -11.27 9.65
N GLY A 310 6.39 -12.22 8.99
CA GLY A 310 6.44 -13.63 9.33
C GLY A 310 7.83 -14.23 9.12
N ARG A 311 8.12 -15.25 9.92
CA ARG A 311 9.33 -16.05 9.79
C ARG A 311 9.20 -16.92 8.56
N LYS A 312 9.98 -16.61 7.53
CA LYS A 312 9.89 -17.23 6.21
C LYS A 312 10.38 -18.67 6.19
N ASP A 313 11.24 -19.01 7.12
CA ASP A 313 11.76 -20.35 7.39
C ASP A 313 10.71 -21.28 8.03
N LEU A 314 9.60 -20.73 8.54
CA LEU A 314 8.51 -21.49 9.13
C LEU A 314 7.30 -21.56 8.21
N PRO A 315 6.55 -22.69 8.22
CA PRO A 315 5.26 -22.80 7.53
C PRO A 315 4.27 -21.71 7.95
N LEU A 316 3.31 -21.39 7.07
CA LEU A 316 2.24 -20.41 7.36
C LEU A 316 1.46 -20.77 8.63
N GLU A 317 1.19 -22.08 8.82
CA GLU A 317 0.48 -22.63 9.97
C GLU A 317 1.16 -22.30 11.31
N GLU A 318 2.48 -22.06 11.27
CA GLU A 318 3.27 -21.71 12.46
C GLU A 318 3.37 -20.20 12.70
N ASN A 319 2.90 -19.38 11.76
CA ASN A 319 2.95 -17.91 11.82
C ASN A 319 1.54 -17.26 11.84
N LEU A 320 0.51 -18.00 12.28
CA LEU A 320 -0.87 -17.52 12.26
C LEU A 320 -1.14 -16.29 13.14
N GLU A 321 -0.25 -15.98 14.08
CA GLU A 321 -0.30 -14.77 14.92
C GLU A 321 -0.45 -13.47 14.11
N TYR A 322 0.25 -13.34 12.98
CA TYR A 322 0.15 -12.15 12.14
C TYR A 322 -1.19 -12.04 11.41
N ASP A 323 -1.74 -13.17 10.98
CA ASP A 323 -3.05 -13.23 10.32
C ASP A 323 -4.17 -12.91 11.32
N LEU A 324 -4.09 -13.45 12.54
CA LEU A 324 -5.05 -13.17 13.60
C LEU A 324 -4.95 -11.71 14.07
N TYR A 325 -3.74 -11.17 14.24
CA TYR A 325 -3.55 -9.76 14.55
C TYR A 325 -4.24 -8.87 13.52
N TYR A 326 -4.05 -9.18 12.24
CA TYR A 326 -4.69 -8.45 11.15
C TYR A 326 -6.22 -8.50 11.25
N VAL A 327 -6.80 -9.69 11.48
CA VAL A 327 -8.26 -9.89 11.60
C VAL A 327 -8.85 -9.00 12.70
N PHE A 328 -8.16 -8.89 13.85
CA PHE A 328 -8.67 -8.12 14.99
C PHE A 328 -8.43 -6.60 14.89
N HIS A 329 -7.48 -6.15 14.05
CA HIS A 329 -7.04 -4.75 14.01
C HIS A 329 -7.25 -4.07 12.65
N GLN A 330 -8.22 -4.55 11.89
CA GLN A 330 -8.52 -4.04 10.56
C GLN A 330 -8.79 -2.53 10.57
N SER A 331 -7.98 -1.80 9.81
CA SER A 331 -8.14 -0.37 9.59
C SER A 331 -7.50 0.02 8.27
N LEU A 332 -7.99 1.12 7.69
CA LEU A 332 -7.42 1.68 6.46
C LEU A 332 -5.94 2.03 6.63
N PHE A 333 -5.57 2.54 7.81
CA PHE A 333 -4.19 2.87 8.13
C PHE A 333 -3.30 1.63 8.11
N LEU A 334 -3.74 0.53 8.74
CA LEU A 334 -3.02 -0.73 8.73
C LEU A 334 -2.91 -1.31 7.31
N ASP A 335 -3.99 -1.28 6.53
CA ASP A 335 -4.00 -1.74 5.14
C ASP A 335 -2.98 -0.97 4.28
N ILE A 336 -2.98 0.36 4.37
CA ILE A 336 -2.04 1.24 3.66
C ILE A 336 -0.59 0.96 4.11
N ALA A 337 -0.36 0.79 5.42
CA ALA A 337 0.96 0.48 5.96
C ALA A 337 1.49 -0.87 5.44
N ILE A 338 0.63 -1.88 5.33
CA ILE A 338 0.97 -3.20 4.77
C ILE A 338 1.34 -3.04 3.29
N ILE A 339 0.49 -2.42 2.47
CA ILE A 339 0.76 -2.21 1.03
C ILE A 339 2.12 -1.55 0.82
N ILE A 340 2.40 -0.51 1.58
CA ILE A 340 3.64 0.25 1.55
C ILE A 340 4.84 -0.63 1.90
N LYS A 341 4.73 -1.39 2.99
CA LYS A 341 5.82 -2.25 3.46
C LYS A 341 6.03 -3.46 2.53
N THR A 342 5.06 -3.82 1.70
CA THR A 342 5.19 -4.86 0.68
C THR A 342 6.06 -4.42 -0.50
N ILE A 343 6.05 -3.14 -0.92
CA ILE A 343 6.80 -2.68 -2.12
C ILE A 343 8.31 -3.01 -2.05
N PRO A 344 9.05 -2.64 -0.98
CA PRO A 344 10.47 -2.98 -0.88
C PRO A 344 10.71 -4.48 -0.79
N HIS A 345 9.77 -5.21 -0.23
CA HIS A 345 9.85 -6.66 -0.12
C HIS A 345 9.91 -7.34 -1.49
N LEU A 346 9.15 -6.79 -2.46
CA LEU A 346 9.14 -7.20 -3.85
C LEU A 346 10.41 -6.78 -4.61
N ILE A 347 10.92 -5.57 -4.35
CA ILE A 347 12.07 -5.01 -5.08
C ILE A 347 13.40 -5.59 -4.57
N PHE A 348 13.62 -5.60 -3.26
CA PHE A 348 14.90 -5.96 -2.67
C PHE A 348 15.07 -7.46 -2.43
N SER A 349 14.26 -8.30 -3.08
CA SER A 349 14.41 -9.76 -3.11
C SER A 349 14.50 -10.42 -1.72
N ARG A 350 13.78 -9.88 -0.73
CA ARG A 350 13.51 -10.59 0.52
C ARG A 350 12.23 -11.43 0.43
N GLY A 351 11.62 -11.52 -0.76
CA GLY A 351 10.44 -12.33 -1.10
C GLY A 351 10.64 -13.81 -0.82
N ALA A 352 9.58 -14.48 -0.35
CA ALA A 352 9.60 -15.85 0.13
C ALA A 352 9.97 -16.86 -0.99
N TYR A 353 11.02 -17.64 -0.75
CA TYR A 353 11.56 -18.78 -1.53
C TYR A 353 11.75 -18.60 -3.05
#